data_AF-A0A2N1VF25-F1
#
_entry.id   AF-A0A2N1VF25-F1
#
_cell.length_a   1.000
_cell.length_b   1.000
_cell.length_c   1.000
_cell.angle_alpha   90.00
_cell.angle_beta   90.00
_cell.angle_gamma   90.00
#
_symmetry.space_group_name_H-M   'P 1'
#
loop_
_entity.id
_entity.type
_entity.pdbx_description
1 polymer ?
#
loop_
_entity_poly.entity_id
_entity_poly.type
_entity_poly.pdbx_seq_one_letter_code
_entity_poly.pdbx_strand_id
1 'polypeptide(L)'
;MNWSNNNLACLKTWIHLRVLNQHNDSFRDAELRKMNQLTFWNEAATPQLRKIAATTLCYQLDNMFRLWDKAKYENGSDLPKAIAEMLAVMTNEKKTICDLSQTVDDNYQFKGETEDDALS
;
A
#
# COMPACT_ATOMS: atom_id res chain seq x y z
N MET A 1 -4.44 9.25 9.46
CA MET A 1 -3.01 9.42 9.21
C MET A 1 -2.72 10.79 8.64
N ASN A 2 -1.57 11.37 8.98
CA ASN A 2 -1.02 12.54 8.28
C ASN A 2 -0.06 12.02 7.20
N TRP A 3 -0.27 12.39 5.93
CA TRP A 3 0.65 12.03 4.85
C TRP A 3 2.02 12.67 5.07
N SER A 4 3.04 11.85 5.28
CA SER A 4 4.38 12.33 5.62
C SER A 4 5.43 11.31 5.21
N ASN A 5 6.57 11.78 4.69
CA ASN A 5 7.69 10.91 4.37
C ASN A 5 8.47 10.44 5.62
N ASN A 6 8.13 10.98 6.80
CA ASN A 6 8.59 10.44 8.09
C ASN A 6 7.75 9.26 8.57
N ASN A 7 6.56 9.02 8.01
CA ASN A 7 5.81 7.79 8.23
C ASN A 7 6.26 6.76 7.16
N LEU A 8 6.79 5.62 7.61
CA LEU A 8 7.38 4.65 6.69
C LEU A 8 6.29 3.96 5.86
N ALA A 9 5.11 3.67 6.40
CA ALA A 9 3.99 3.16 5.61
C ALA A 9 3.63 4.07 4.42
N CYS A 10 3.56 5.40 4.61
CA CYS A 10 3.38 6.37 3.51
C CYS A 10 4.52 6.27 2.49
N LEU A 11 5.76 6.38 2.97
CA LEU A 11 6.94 6.42 2.11
C LEU A 11 7.09 5.13 1.28
N LYS A 12 6.94 3.97 1.92
CA LYS A 12 7.09 2.66 1.28
C LYS A 12 5.95 2.35 0.33
N THR A 13 4.70 2.69 0.69
CA THR A 13 3.57 2.54 -0.23
C THR A 13 3.78 3.36 -1.51
N TRP A 14 4.21 4.61 -1.39
CA TRP A 14 4.53 5.46 -2.55
C TRP A 14 5.69 4.88 -3.39
N ILE A 15 6.80 4.47 -2.76
CA ILE A 15 7.95 3.90 -3.46
C ILE A 15 7.53 2.64 -4.23
N HIS A 16 6.83 1.71 -3.58
CA HIS A 16 6.54 0.42 -4.19
C HIS A 16 5.51 0.51 -5.30
N LEU A 17 4.49 1.34 -5.15
CA LEU A 17 3.56 1.62 -6.25
C LEU A 17 4.29 2.24 -7.46
N ARG A 18 5.28 3.10 -7.23
CA ARG A 18 6.12 3.65 -8.30
C ARG A 18 7.02 2.58 -8.93
N VAL A 19 7.66 1.72 -8.14
CA VAL A 19 8.47 0.58 -8.63
C VAL A 19 7.63 -0.39 -9.47
N LEU A 20 6.37 -0.61 -9.07
CA LEU A 20 5.39 -1.40 -9.81
C LEU A 20 4.75 -0.62 -10.98
N ASN A 21 5.25 0.56 -11.31
CA ASN A 21 4.79 1.42 -12.41
C ASN A 21 3.29 1.78 -12.35
N GLN A 22 2.74 1.96 -11.14
CA GLN A 22 1.34 2.32 -10.93
C GLN A 22 1.08 3.82 -11.03
N HIS A 23 2.09 4.65 -10.81
CA HIS A 23 2.07 6.10 -11.02
C HIS A 23 3.50 6.65 -11.14
N ASN A 24 3.63 7.92 -11.53
CA ASN A 24 4.91 8.63 -11.60
C ASN A 24 4.96 9.92 -10.76
N ASP A 25 3.93 10.17 -9.94
CA ASP A 25 3.81 11.37 -9.12
C ASP A 25 4.93 11.52 -8.09
N SER A 26 5.22 12.78 -7.75
CA SER A 26 6.05 13.11 -6.59
C SER A 26 5.38 12.62 -5.30
N PHE A 27 6.16 12.42 -4.23
CA PHE A 27 5.59 12.00 -2.93
C PHE A 27 4.49 12.96 -2.45
N ARG A 28 4.70 14.28 -2.62
CA ARG A 28 3.74 15.31 -2.22
C ARG A 28 2.41 15.20 -2.96
N ASP A 29 2.45 14.94 -4.27
CA ASP A 29 1.24 14.94 -5.10
C ASP A 29 0.50 13.59 -5.05
N ALA A 30 1.21 12.50 -4.71
CA ALA A 30 0.67 11.16 -4.66
C ALA A 30 -0.43 10.96 -3.60
N GLU A 31 -0.43 11.75 -2.52
CA GLU A 31 -1.41 11.67 -1.42
C GLU A 31 -2.86 11.59 -1.91
N LEU A 32 -3.18 12.42 -2.90
CA LEU A 32 -4.54 12.62 -3.42
C LEU A 32 -4.82 11.77 -4.67
N ARG A 33 -3.83 11.03 -5.18
CA ARG A 33 -4.01 10.17 -6.35
C ARG A 33 -4.97 9.04 -6.00
N LYS A 34 -6.04 8.91 -6.79
CA LYS A 34 -7.09 7.92 -6.59
C LYS A 34 -6.72 6.56 -7.18
N MET A 35 -7.31 5.50 -6.64
CA MET A 35 -7.09 4.12 -7.13
C MET A 35 -7.46 3.97 -8.60
N ASN A 36 -8.49 4.67 -9.09
CA ASN A 36 -8.86 4.64 -10.50
C ASN A 36 -7.89 5.35 -11.45
N GLN A 37 -6.91 6.07 -10.90
CA GLN A 37 -5.87 6.75 -11.65
C GLN A 37 -4.54 5.97 -11.64
N LEU A 38 -4.52 4.76 -11.07
CA LEU A 38 -3.38 3.86 -11.09
C LEU A 38 -3.42 2.94 -12.32
N THR A 39 -2.26 2.55 -12.81
CA THR A 39 -2.10 1.79 -14.07
C THR A 39 -2.92 0.49 -14.11
N PHE A 40 -3.06 -0.23 -13.00
CA PHE A 40 -3.85 -1.47 -12.98
C PHE A 40 -5.36 -1.25 -13.22
N TRP A 41 -5.86 -0.03 -12.98
CA TRP A 41 -7.28 0.27 -13.09
C TRP A 41 -7.67 0.45 -14.55
N ASN A 42 -7.94 -0.68 -15.20
CA ASN A 42 -8.51 -0.69 -16.54
C ASN A 42 -10.03 -0.42 -16.47
N GLU A 43 -10.46 0.77 -16.87
CA GLU A 43 -11.87 1.16 -16.89
C GLU A 43 -12.73 0.26 -17.78
N ALA A 44 -12.16 -0.23 -18.90
CA ALA A 44 -12.84 -1.14 -19.82
C ALA A 44 -12.93 -2.59 -19.31
N ALA A 45 -12.16 -2.95 -18.28
CA ALA A 45 -12.22 -4.27 -17.68
C ALA A 45 -13.47 -4.44 -16.81
N THR A 46 -13.96 -5.66 -16.68
CA THR A 46 -15.05 -5.98 -15.74
C THR A 46 -14.59 -5.76 -14.30
N PRO A 47 -15.51 -5.51 -13.35
CA PRO A 47 -15.16 -5.40 -11.93
C PRO A 47 -14.38 -6.61 -11.40
N GLN A 48 -14.70 -7.82 -11.88
CA GLN A 48 -14.00 -9.05 -11.52
C GLN A 48 -12.55 -9.05 -12.02
N LEU A 49 -12.31 -8.66 -13.28
CA LEU A 49 -10.94 -8.57 -13.82
C LEU A 49 -10.11 -7.51 -13.11
N ARG A 50 -10.71 -6.34 -12.80
CA ARG A 50 -10.04 -5.32 -11.98
C ARG A 50 -9.70 -5.84 -10.59
N LYS A 51 -10.60 -6.58 -9.95
CA LYS A 51 -10.35 -7.20 -8.64
C LYS A 51 -9.19 -8.18 -8.70
N ILE A 52 -9.09 -9.01 -9.75
CA ILE A 52 -7.96 -9.93 -9.93
C ILE A 52 -6.63 -9.16 -10.03
N ALA A 53 -6.58 -8.11 -10.85
CA ALA A 53 -5.38 -7.28 -10.98
C ALA A 53 -4.99 -6.59 -9.66
N ALA A 54 -5.97 -6.03 -8.95
CA ALA A 54 -5.77 -5.44 -7.62
C ALA A 54 -5.25 -6.46 -6.61
N THR A 55 -5.81 -7.68 -6.59
CA THR A 55 -5.34 -8.77 -5.71
C THR A 55 -3.88 -9.11 -5.99
N THR A 56 -3.48 -9.23 -7.26
CA THR A 56 -2.08 -9.48 -7.62
C THR A 56 -1.16 -8.38 -7.09
N LEU A 57 -1.55 -7.10 -7.25
CA LEU A 57 -0.79 -5.98 -6.70
C LEU A 57 -0.72 -6.02 -5.17
N CYS A 58 -1.80 -6.36 -4.47
CA CYS A 58 -1.79 -6.48 -3.01
C CYS A 58 -0.75 -7.51 -2.53
N TYR A 59 -0.66 -8.68 -3.20
CA TYR A 59 0.36 -9.68 -2.89
C TYR A 59 1.78 -9.22 -3.22
N GLN A 60 1.95 -8.44 -4.30
CA GLN A 60 3.25 -7.85 -4.63
C GLN A 60 3.69 -6.84 -3.56
N LEU A 61 2.79 -5.95 -3.14
CA LEU A 61 3.04 -5.00 -2.07
C LEU A 61 3.37 -5.69 -0.74
N ASP A 62 2.57 -6.67 -0.32
CA ASP A 62 2.83 -7.47 0.88
C ASP A 62 4.24 -8.09 0.86
N ASN A 63 4.62 -8.71 -0.26
CA ASN A 63 5.95 -9.29 -0.41
C ASN A 63 7.04 -8.22 -0.35
N MET A 64 6.84 -7.05 -0.94
CA MET A 64 7.83 -5.96 -0.88
C MET A 64 7.97 -5.43 0.56
N PHE A 65 6.88 -5.20 1.27
CA PHE A 65 6.92 -4.75 2.67
C PHE A 65 7.62 -5.78 3.56
N ARG A 66 7.21 -7.05 3.51
CA ARG A 66 7.75 -8.08 4.41
C ARG A 66 9.15 -8.55 4.02
N LEU A 67 9.41 -8.76 2.73
CA LEU A 67 10.66 -9.36 2.30
C LEU A 67 11.75 -8.33 2.05
N TRP A 68 11.42 -7.14 1.54
CA TRP A 68 12.40 -6.11 1.24
C TRP A 68 12.57 -5.13 2.40
N ASP A 69 11.47 -4.61 2.93
CA ASP A 69 11.52 -3.66 4.06
C ASP A 69 11.56 -4.33 5.43
N LYS A 70 11.47 -5.66 5.47
CA LYS A 70 11.48 -6.47 6.71
C LYS A 70 10.35 -6.11 7.68
N ALA A 71 9.26 -5.56 7.17
CA ALA A 71 8.08 -5.28 7.97
C ALA A 71 7.50 -6.57 8.56
N LYS A 72 7.01 -6.47 9.78
CA LYS A 72 6.24 -7.54 10.43
C LYS A 72 4.76 -7.18 10.36
N TYR A 73 3.88 -8.15 10.53
CA TYR A 73 2.47 -7.81 10.74
C TYR A 73 2.28 -7.20 12.12
N GLU A 74 1.42 -6.19 12.18
CA GLU A 74 0.93 -5.64 13.44
C GLU A 74 0.11 -6.67 14.22
N ASN A 75 -0.08 -6.42 15.53
CA ASN A 75 -0.85 -7.35 16.37
C ASN A 75 -2.30 -7.49 15.86
N GLY A 76 -2.74 -8.73 15.66
CA GLY A 76 -4.06 -9.02 15.09
C GLY A 76 -4.14 -8.85 13.57
N SER A 77 -3.00 -8.68 12.90
CA SER A 77 -2.88 -8.72 11.44
C SER A 77 -2.11 -9.94 10.96
N ASP A 78 -2.46 -10.40 9.77
CA ASP A 78 -1.86 -11.53 9.07
C ASP A 78 -2.01 -11.34 7.55
N LEU A 79 -1.48 -12.29 6.77
CA LEU A 79 -1.55 -12.21 5.31
C LEU A 79 -3.00 -12.12 4.79
N PRO A 80 -3.93 -13.04 5.17
CA PRO A 80 -5.33 -12.93 4.73
C PRO A 80 -5.97 -11.57 5.02
N LYS A 81 -5.80 -11.05 6.24
CA LYS A 81 -6.39 -9.77 6.64
C LYS A 81 -5.77 -8.60 5.88
N ALA A 82 -4.45 -8.50 5.83
CA ALA A 82 -3.76 -7.42 5.16
C ALA A 82 -4.12 -7.35 3.67
N ILE A 83 -4.18 -8.50 2.99
CA ILE A 83 -4.60 -8.58 1.58
C ILE A 83 -6.07 -8.16 1.42
N ALA A 84 -6.96 -8.63 2.30
CA ALA A 84 -8.38 -8.30 2.22
C ALA A 84 -8.63 -6.78 2.41
N GLU A 85 -7.95 -6.17 3.38
CA GLU A 85 -8.08 -4.74 3.67
C GLU A 85 -7.46 -3.87 2.57
N MET A 86 -6.24 -4.18 2.10
CA MET A 86 -5.64 -3.50 0.94
C MET A 86 -6.53 -3.63 -0.30
N LEU A 87 -7.10 -4.80 -0.55
CA LEU A 87 -7.99 -5.03 -1.70
C LEU A 87 -9.27 -4.22 -1.60
N ALA A 88 -9.82 -4.04 -0.40
CA ALA A 88 -11.01 -3.19 -0.18
C ALA A 88 -10.72 -1.73 -0.55
N VAL A 89 -9.52 -1.23 -0.27
CA VAL A 89 -9.06 0.09 -0.71
C VAL A 89 -8.84 0.12 -2.23
N MET A 90 -8.05 -0.81 -2.76
CA MET A 90 -7.67 -0.85 -4.18
C MET A 90 -8.84 -1.02 -5.14
N THR A 91 -9.96 -1.59 -4.70
CA THR A 91 -11.17 -1.75 -5.52
C THR A 91 -12.18 -0.61 -5.38
N ASN A 92 -11.88 0.41 -4.56
CA ASN A 92 -12.69 1.60 -4.42
C ASN A 92 -12.08 2.78 -5.21
N GLU A 93 -12.74 3.18 -6.29
CA GLU A 93 -12.27 4.21 -7.23
C GLU A 93 -11.96 5.57 -6.57
N LYS A 94 -12.60 5.89 -5.43
CA LYS A 94 -12.50 7.19 -4.78
C LYS A 94 -11.40 7.24 -3.72
N LYS A 95 -10.95 6.07 -3.28
CA LYS A 95 -9.87 5.95 -2.29
C LYS A 95 -8.55 6.38 -2.90
N THR A 96 -7.67 6.93 -2.07
CA THR A 96 -6.38 7.47 -2.51
C THR A 96 -5.20 6.62 -2.06
N ILE A 97 -4.01 6.91 -2.57
CA ILE A 97 -2.76 6.30 -2.10
C ILE A 97 -2.57 6.54 -0.59
N CYS A 98 -3.01 7.70 -0.06
CA CYS A 98 -2.99 7.94 1.38
C CYS A 98 -3.91 6.99 2.15
N ASP A 99 -5.12 6.70 1.65
CA ASP A 99 -5.99 5.70 2.28
C ASP A 99 -5.33 4.31 2.29
N LEU A 100 -4.69 3.93 1.19
CA LEU A 100 -3.97 2.65 1.11
C LEU A 100 -2.80 2.61 2.09
N SER A 101 -2.08 3.73 2.23
CA SER A 101 -0.95 3.82 3.15
C SER A 101 -1.39 3.75 4.60
N GLN A 102 -2.56 4.30 4.96
CA GLN A 102 -3.14 4.09 6.29
C GLN A 102 -3.45 2.61 6.52
N THR A 103 -4.04 1.91 5.53
CA THR A 103 -4.26 0.47 5.66
C THR A 103 -2.95 -0.30 5.81
N VAL A 104 -1.88 0.14 5.15
CA VAL A 104 -0.55 -0.45 5.32
C VAL A 104 -0.02 -0.19 6.74
N ASP A 105 -0.12 1.04 7.25
CA ASP A 105 0.23 1.43 8.62
C ASP A 105 -0.52 0.59 9.67
N ASP A 106 -1.81 0.32 9.44
CA ASP A 106 -2.65 -0.49 10.34
C ASP A 106 -2.30 -2.00 10.34
N ASN A 107 -1.59 -2.48 9.31
CA ASN A 107 -1.32 -3.91 9.12
C ASN A 107 0.16 -4.29 9.28
N TYR A 108 1.08 -3.35 9.08
CA TYR A 108 2.50 -3.63 9.00
C TYR A 108 3.30 -2.70 9.90
N GLN A 109 4.15 -3.30 10.74
CA GLN A 109 5.15 -2.62 11.53
C GLN A 109 6.47 -2.60 10.76
N PHE A 110 6.91 -1.44 10.28
CA PHE A 110 8.18 -1.28 9.58
C PHE A 110 9.33 -1.11 10.56
N LYS A 111 10.50 -1.69 10.23
CA LYS A 111 11.71 -1.52 11.06
C LYS A 111 12.11 -0.05 11.09
N GLY A 112 12.20 0.52 12.30
CA GLY A 112 12.58 1.91 12.53
C GLY A 112 11.40 2.86 12.74
N GLU A 113 10.17 2.34 12.83
CA GLU A 113 9.00 3.13 13.28
C GLU A 113 8.96 3.33 14.80
N THR A 114 9.68 2.49 15.56
CA THR A 114 9.77 2.59 17.02
C THR A 114 11.22 2.77 17.46
N GLU A 115 11.45 3.52 18.55
CA GLU A 115 12.79 3.76 19.11
C GLU A 115 13.52 2.45 19.47
N ASP A 116 12.77 1.38 19.80
CA ASP A 116 13.31 0.05 20.13
C ASP A 116 13.95 -0.69 18.94
N ASP A 117 13.64 -0.32 17.69
CA ASP A 117 14.22 -0.93 16.50
C ASP A 117 15.66 -0.47 16.20
N ALA A 118 16.13 0.61 16.86
CA ALA A 118 17.47 1.16 16.66
C ALA A 118 18.58 0.33 17.34
N LEU A 119 18.20 -0.63 18.20
CA LEU A 119 19.13 -1.43 19.02
C LEU A 119 19.09 -2.94 18.71
N SER A 120 18.29 -3.38 17.72
CA SER A 120 18.17 -4.79 17.29
C SER A 120 18.74 -5.03 15.88
#